data_AF-A0A2D9PRD9-F1
#
_entry.id   AF-A0A2D9PRD9-F1
#
_cell.length_a   1.000
_cell.length_b   1.000
_cell.length_c   1.000
_cell.angle_alpha   90.00
_cell.angle_beta   90.00
_cell.angle_gamma   90.00
#
_symmetry.space_group_name_H-M   'P 1'
#
loop_
_entity.id
_entity.type
_entity.pdbx_description
1 polymer ?
#
loop_
_entity_poly.entity_id
_entity_poly.type
_entity_poly.pdbx_seq_one_letter_code
_entity_poly.pdbx_strand_id
1 'polypeptide(L)' 'MNNFVGATALTLSLSYILKKVPNRSNFKRVYVIPLICLLVTKYVVGDFDLGYVWTFSDVFFVLYVLTVSYLVIKL' A
#
# COMPACT_ATOMS: atom_id res chain seq x y z
N MET A 1 -7.28 -6.56 15.42
CA MET A 1 -7.81 -5.58 14.43
C MET A 1 -7.98 -6.34 13.13
N ASN A 2 -9.04 -6.12 12.35
CA ASN A 2 -9.15 -6.78 11.04
C ASN A 2 -8.00 -6.25 10.16
N ASN A 3 -7.05 -7.10 9.74
CA ASN A 3 -5.88 -6.71 8.95
C ASN A 3 -6.29 -5.94 7.69
N PHE A 4 -7.45 -6.27 7.13
CA PHE A 4 -8.04 -5.51 6.03
C PHE A 4 -8.28 -4.03 6.36
N VAL A 5 -8.89 -3.74 7.52
CA VAL A 5 -9.18 -2.38 7.97
C VAL A 5 -7.89 -1.62 8.25
N GLY A 6 -6.93 -2.28 8.91
CA GLY A 6 -5.60 -1.72 9.18
C GLY A 6 -4.85 -1.38 7.89
N ALA A 7 -4.83 -2.29 6.92
CA ALA A 7 -4.18 -2.10 5.63
C ALA A 7 -4.81 -0.94 4.86
N THR A 8 -6.14 -0.85 4.88
CA THR A 8 -6.88 0.24 4.24
C THR A 8 -6.54 1.59 4.86
N ALA A 9 -6.65 1.71 6.18
CA ALA A 9 -6.38 2.95 6.90
C ALA A 9 -4.92 3.42 6.70
N LEU A 10 -3.96 2.50 6.80
CA LEU A 10 -2.55 2.82 6.59
C LEU A 10 -2.25 3.18 5.15
N THR A 11 -2.78 2.44 4.17
CA THR A 11 -2.56 2.73 2.74
C THR A 11 -3.10 4.12 2.38
N LEU A 12 -4.31 4.47 2.82
CA LEU A 12 -4.92 5.77 2.54
C LEU A 12 -4.13 6.91 3.20
N SER A 13 -3.82 6.79 4.48
CA SER A 13 -3.08 7.83 5.21
C SER A 13 -1.66 8.01 4.66
N LEU A 14 -0.93 6.93 4.41
CA LEU A 14 0.43 6.97 3.90
C LEU A 14 0.49 7.53 2.47
N SER A 15 -0.39 7.06 1.57
CA SER A 15 -0.43 7.57 0.19
C SER A 15 -0.79 9.06 0.15
N TYR A 16 -1.73 9.52 0.98
CA TYR A 16 -2.09 10.94 1.08
C TYR A 16 -0.94 11.80 1.63
N ILE A 17 -0.24 11.33 2.67
CA ILE A 17 0.94 12.01 3.22
C ILE A 17 2.05 12.09 2.17
N LEU A 18 2.39 10.97 1.52
CA LEU A 18 3.43 10.91 0.49
C LEU A 18 3.10 11.75 -0.74
N LYS A 19 1.82 11.89 -1.11
CA LYS A 19 1.38 12.78 -2.20
C LYS A 19 1.81 14.23 -1.97
N LYS A 20 1.83 14.69 -0.72
CA LYS A 20 2.25 16.06 -0.34
C LYS A 20 3.76 16.26 -0.36
N VAL A 21 4.55 15.19 -0.33
CA VAL A 21 6.02 15.27 -0.37
C VAL A 21 6.49 15.49 -1.81
N PRO A 22 7.38 16.47 -2.07
CA PRO A 22 7.93 16.68 -3.40
C PRO A 22 8.80 15.49 -3.81
N ASN A 23 8.42 14.84 -4.91
CA ASN A 23 9.21 13.75 -5.48
C ASN A 23 10.49 14.28 -6.11
N ARG A 24 11.63 13.73 -5.67
CA ARG A 24 12.97 14.01 -6.21
C ARG A 24 13.54 12.84 -7.02
N SER A 25 12.77 11.76 -7.19
CA SER A 25 13.16 10.59 -7.99
C SER A 25 12.83 10.79 -9.48
N ASN A 26 13.60 10.11 -10.35
CA ASN A 26 13.32 9.99 -11.78
C ASN A 26 12.06 9.17 -12.08
N PHE A 27 11.61 8.34 -11.13
CA PHE A 27 10.38 7.57 -11.26
C PHE A 27 9.15 8.44 -10.94
N LYS A 28 8.09 8.29 -11.73
CA LYS A 28 6.83 9.02 -11.52
C LYS A 28 6.22 8.66 -10.16
N ARG A 29 5.68 9.67 -9.44
CA ARG A 29 5.00 9.51 -8.14
C ARG A 29 3.94 8.42 -8.14
N VAL A 30 3.24 8.29 -9.25
CA VAL A 30 2.18 7.31 -9.51
C VAL A 30 2.67 5.86 -9.40
N TYR A 31 3.97 5.60 -9.52
CA TYR A 31 4.56 4.26 -9.36
C TYR A 31 5.31 4.11 -8.03
N VAL A 32 6.05 5.15 -7.62
CA VAL A 32 6.88 5.10 -6.41
C VAL A 32 6.04 5.04 -5.15
N ILE A 33 5.01 5.89 -5.05
CA ILE A 33 4.19 5.96 -3.85
C ILE A 33 3.41 4.65 -3.62
N PRO A 34 2.79 4.01 -4.64
CA PRO A 34 2.14 2.71 -4.44
C PRO A 34 3.10 1.62 -4.01
N LEU A 35 4.32 1.60 -4.55
CA LEU A 35 5.33 0.62 -4.14
C LEU A 35 5.74 0.81 -2.67
N ILE A 36 5.97 2.06 -2.24
CA ILE A 36 6.26 2.35 -0.83
C ILE A 36 5.07 1.95 0.05
N CYS A 37 3.85 2.30 -0.36
CA CYS A 37 2.65 1.94 0.40
C CYS A 37 2.51 0.42 0.54
N LEU A 38 2.77 -0.34 -0.52
CA LEU A 38 2.76 -1.79 -0.49
C LEU A 38 3.74 -2.35 0.53
N LEU A 39 5.01 -1.94 0.45
CA LEU A 39 6.07 -2.47 1.31
C LEU A 39 5.82 -2.10 2.77
N VAL A 40 5.48 -0.84 3.05
CA VAL A 40 5.22 -0.38 4.42
C VAL A 40 3.96 -1.03 5.00
N THR A 41 2.88 -1.13 4.22
CA THR A 41 1.64 -1.73 4.71
C THR A 41 1.79 -3.21 4.97
N LYS A 42 2.46 -3.96 4.07
CA LYS A 42 2.75 -5.38 4.25
C LYS A 42 3.64 -5.61 5.48
N TYR A 43 4.61 -4.74 5.73
CA TYR A 43 5.49 -4.85 6.89
C TYR A 43 4.82 -4.50 8.23
N VAL A 44 3.98 -3.45 8.27
CA VAL A 44 3.39 -2.95 9.50
C VAL A 44 2.12 -3.70 9.89
N VAL A 45 1.25 -3.99 8.93
CA VAL A 45 -0.06 -4.62 9.19
C VAL A 45 0.01 -6.14 9.07
N GLY A 46 0.91 -6.65 8.21
CA GLY A 46 0.93 -8.06 7.84
C GLY A 46 -0.12 -8.39 6.79
N ASP A 47 -0.13 -9.66 6.39
CA ASP A 47 -1.03 -10.19 5.37
C ASP A 47 -2.45 -10.43 5.90
N PHE A 48 -3.39 -10.70 4.99
CA PHE A 48 -4.78 -10.96 5.37
C PHE A 48 -4.98 -12.34 6.00
N ASP A 49 -4.03 -13.24 5.80
CA ASP A 49 -3.95 -14.57 6.37
C ASP A 49 -2.90 -14.64 7.49
N LEU A 50 -2.91 -15.78 8.19
CA LEU A 50 -2.02 -16.03 9.33
C LEU A 50 -0.86 -16.93 8.89
N GLY A 51 0.33 -16.59 9.38
CA GLY A 51 1.56 -17.31 9.10
C GLY A 51 2.35 -16.67 7.95
N TYR A 52 3.67 -16.81 8.01
CA TYR A 52 4.59 -16.25 7.00
C TYR A 52 4.64 -17.16 5.76
N VAL A 53 3.48 -17.46 5.18
CA VAL A 53 3.34 -18.37 4.03
C VAL A 53 2.74 -17.58 2.89
N TRP A 54 3.35 -17.69 1.71
CA TRP A 54 2.79 -17.13 0.49
C TRP A 54 1.58 -17.92 0.04
N THR A 55 0.44 -17.25 -0.09
CA THR A 55 -0.84 -17.79 -0.53
C THR A 55 -1.44 -16.94 -1.65
N PHE A 56 -2.57 -17.39 -2.19
CA PHE A 56 -3.31 -16.58 -3.17
C PHE A 56 -3.87 -15.28 -2.57
N SER A 57 -4.07 -15.20 -1.24
CA SER A 57 -4.48 -13.97 -0.56
C SER A 57 -3.44 -12.87 -0.68
N ASP A 58 -2.15 -13.19 -0.76
CA ASP A 58 -1.09 -12.21 -0.99
C ASP A 58 -1.26 -11.45 -2.30
N VAL A 59 -1.70 -12.15 -3.35
CA VAL A 59 -1.93 -11.51 -4.65
C VAL A 59 -3.07 -10.49 -4.54
N PHE A 60 -4.15 -10.85 -3.84
CA PHE A 60 -5.25 -9.92 -3.58
C PHE A 60 -4.81 -8.75 -2.70
N PHE A 61 -3.99 -9.00 -1.67
CA PHE A 61 -3.42 -7.94 -0.84
C PHE A 61 -2.60 -6.95 -1.65
N VAL A 62 -1.68 -7.47 -2.48
CA VAL A 62 -0.79 -6.65 -3.32
C VAL A 62 -1.62 -5.81 -4.30
N LEU A 63 -2.52 -6.45 -5.04
CA LEU A 63 -3.38 -5.75 -6.00
C LEU A 63 -4.26 -4.70 -5.32
N TYR A 64 -4.79 -5.02 -4.14
CA TYR A 64 -5.59 -4.08 -3.36
C TYR A 64 -4.81 -2.84 -2.97
N VAL A 65 -3.64 -3.00 -2.31
CA VAL A 65 -2.84 -1.86 -1.84
C VAL A 65 -2.33 -1.01 -3.01
N LEU A 66 -1.89 -1.64 -4.10
CA LEU A 66 -1.46 -0.92 -5.31
C LEU A 66 -2.62 -0.13 -5.95
N THR A 67 -3.81 -0.71 -6.03
CA THR A 67 -4.97 -0.05 -6.63
C THR A 67 -5.44 1.13 -5.77
N VAL A 68 -5.58 0.92 -4.47
CA VAL A 68 -6.04 1.96 -3.53
C VAL A 68 -5.06 3.14 -3.52
N SER A 69 -3.77 2.87 -3.37
CA SER A 69 -2.75 3.93 -3.36
C SER A 69 -2.64 4.66 -4.70
N TYR A 70 -2.77 3.95 -5.84
CA TYR A 70 -2.82 4.57 -7.17
C TYR A 70 -3.99 5.56 -7.29
N LEU A 71 -5.19 5.16 -6.86
CA LEU A 71 -6.38 6.01 -6.90
C LEU A 71 -6.20 7.28 -6.05
N VAL A 72 -5.64 7.17 -4.85
CA VAL A 72 -5.38 8.34 -3.98
C VAL A 72 -4.40 9.34 -4.59
N ILE A 73 -3.43 8.87 -5.38
CA ILE A 73 -2.48 9.77 -6.04
C ILE A 73 -3.10 10.46 -7.25
N LYS A 74 -3.99 9.76 -7.96
CA LYS A 74 -4.66 10.24 -9.17
C LYS A 74 -5.81 11.21 -8.92
N LEU A 75 -6.55 11.03 -7.83
CA LEU A 75 -7.53 11.98 -7.30
C LEU A 75 -6.79 13.12 -6.61
#